data_AF-A0A2D7HBB8-F1
#
_entry.id   AF-A0A2D7HBB8-F1
#
_cell.length_a   1.000
_cell.length_b   1.000
_cell.length_c   1.000
_cell.angle_alpha   90.00
_cell.angle_beta   90.00
_cell.angle_gamma   90.00
#
_symmetry.space_group_name_H-M   'P 1'
#
loop_
_entity.id
_entity.type
_entity.pdbx_description
1 polymer ?
#
loop_
_entity_poly.entity_id
_entity_poly.type
_entity_poly.pdbx_seq_one_letter_code
_entity_poly.pdbx_strand_id
1 'polypeptide(L)'
;MWFEDLFGFTEHSPAQVQENLSLEGTQLTSRANNRSFECVTLEIPTLDDLRLSTADLANQTTDRTTLMQIVGDVQELHASAENRKAMFQVSSQFNLLEMAAPHAVPEDSVGIYEHDYTQGPACAIAEGAGTVFRNYLVPL
;
A
#
# COMPACT_ATOMS: atom_id res chain seq x y z
N MET A 1 -11.46 13.89 -1.29
CA MET A 1 -10.00 13.69 -1.17
C MET A 1 -9.83 12.32 -0.60
N TRP A 2 -9.10 11.42 -1.27
CA TRP A 2 -9.19 9.98 -1.00
C TRP A 2 -8.97 9.63 0.48
N PHE A 3 -8.02 10.31 1.15
CA PHE A 3 -7.69 10.09 2.56
C PHE A 3 -8.87 10.46 3.48
N GLU A 4 -9.41 11.67 3.33
CA GLU A 4 -10.52 12.15 4.17
C GLU A 4 -11.80 11.33 3.91
N ASP A 5 -12.03 10.92 2.67
CA ASP A 5 -13.17 10.06 2.30
C ASP A 5 -13.06 8.66 2.97
N LEU A 6 -11.83 8.18 3.20
CA LEU A 6 -11.56 6.89 3.85
C LEU A 6 -11.60 7.00 5.39
N PHE A 7 -10.82 7.93 5.95
CA PHE A 7 -10.58 8.04 7.40
C PHE A 7 -11.46 9.06 8.12
N GLY A 8 -12.17 9.93 7.41
CA GLY A 8 -13.15 10.87 7.97
C GLY A 8 -12.54 12.10 8.66
N PHE A 9 -11.29 12.43 8.36
CA PHE A 9 -10.62 13.64 8.83
C PHE A 9 -9.60 14.12 7.79
N THR A 10 -9.32 15.42 7.79
CA THR A 10 -8.32 16.01 6.89
C THR A 10 -6.90 15.70 7.37
N GLU A 11 -6.02 15.36 6.43
CA GLU A 11 -4.61 15.06 6.69
C GLU A 11 -3.81 16.34 6.91
N HIS A 12 -3.17 16.48 8.08
CA HIS A 12 -2.42 17.70 8.43
C HIS A 12 -0.97 17.46 8.83
N SER A 13 -0.70 16.41 9.61
CA SER A 13 0.65 16.08 10.04
C SER A 13 0.75 14.62 10.47
N PRO A 14 1.95 14.01 10.45
CA PRO A 14 2.15 12.65 10.95
C PRO A 14 1.62 12.42 12.36
N ALA A 15 1.88 13.36 13.29
CA ALA A 15 1.42 13.26 14.67
C ALA A 15 -0.12 13.29 14.76
N GLN A 16 -0.77 14.17 14.01
CA GLN A 16 -2.23 14.26 13.97
C GLN A 16 -2.85 12.99 13.39
N VAL A 17 -2.25 12.40 12.34
CA VAL A 17 -2.71 11.13 11.76
C VAL A 17 -2.58 10.00 12.78
N GLN A 18 -1.43 9.87 13.44
CA GLN A 18 -1.19 8.86 14.48
C GLN A 18 -2.19 8.97 15.64
N GLU A 19 -2.49 10.18 16.11
CA GLU A 19 -3.47 10.42 17.19
C GLU A 19 -4.90 10.01 16.79
N ASN A 20 -5.23 10.05 15.50
CA ASN A 20 -6.57 9.70 15.00
C ASN A 20 -6.70 8.23 14.55
N LEU A 21 -5.62 7.43 14.57
CA LEU A 21 -5.63 6.03 14.17
C LEU A 21 -5.24 5.07 15.30
N SER A 22 -6.01 3.99 15.50
CA SER A 22 -5.61 2.86 16.33
C SER A 22 -5.24 1.67 15.47
N LEU A 23 -4.19 0.94 15.86
CA LEU A 23 -3.77 -0.29 15.24
C LEU A 23 -3.81 -1.43 16.27
N GLU A 24 -4.62 -2.45 16.01
CA GLU A 24 -4.70 -3.67 16.81
C GLU A 24 -4.40 -4.88 15.91
N GLY A 25 -3.19 -5.43 16.01
CA GLY A 25 -2.71 -6.43 15.06
C GLY A 25 -2.66 -5.86 13.64
N THR A 26 -3.44 -6.43 12.73
CA THR A 26 -3.63 -5.95 11.35
C THR A 26 -4.88 -5.07 11.20
N GLN A 27 -5.60 -4.75 12.27
CA GLN A 27 -6.82 -3.94 12.17
C GLN A 27 -6.49 -2.46 12.42
N LEU A 28 -6.53 -1.65 11.36
CA LEU A 28 -6.41 -0.19 11.42
C LEU A 28 -7.79 0.43 11.57
N THR A 29 -8.02 1.23 12.62
CA THR A 29 -9.31 1.89 12.88
C THR A 29 -9.14 3.40 12.98
N SER A 30 -9.99 4.15 12.26
CA SER A 30 -10.09 5.59 12.43
C SER A 30 -10.98 5.95 13.60
N ARG A 31 -10.46 6.76 14.52
CA ARG A 31 -11.21 7.31 15.66
C ARG A 31 -12.21 8.39 15.23
N ALA A 32 -12.00 9.03 14.08
CA ALA A 32 -12.88 10.11 13.61
C ALA A 32 -14.22 9.61 13.07
N ASN A 33 -14.23 8.44 12.42
CA ASN A 33 -15.44 7.89 11.78
C ASN A 33 -15.78 6.44 12.21
N ASN A 34 -14.99 5.84 13.10
CA ASN A 34 -15.13 4.45 13.58
C ASN A 34 -15.06 3.38 12.47
N ARG A 35 -14.54 3.70 11.28
CA ARG A 35 -14.31 2.70 10.23
C ARG A 35 -13.02 1.95 10.53
N SER A 36 -13.07 0.64 10.29
CA SER A 36 -11.94 -0.27 10.45
C SER A 36 -11.60 -0.92 9.13
N PHE A 37 -10.31 -1.05 8.88
CA PHE A 37 -9.71 -1.61 7.67
C PHE A 37 -8.65 -2.61 8.06
N GLU A 38 -8.62 -3.74 7.37
CA GLU A 38 -7.50 -4.67 7.52
C GLU A 38 -6.30 -4.08 6.78
N CYS A 39 -5.21 -3.83 7.49
CA CYS A 39 -3.92 -3.49 6.91
C CYS A 39 -3.04 -4.75 6.86
N VAL A 40 -2.16 -4.81 5.88
CA VAL A 40 -1.34 -6.00 5.62
C VAL A 40 -0.19 -6.11 6.64
N THR A 41 0.34 -7.33 6.81
CA THR A 41 1.63 -7.55 7.49
C THR A 41 2.75 -6.96 6.65
N LEU A 42 3.63 -6.16 7.27
CA LEU A 42 4.85 -5.68 6.63
C LEU A 42 6.05 -6.52 7.08
N GLU A 43 6.76 -7.05 6.10
CA GLU A 43 8.06 -7.69 6.29
C GLU A 43 9.10 -6.92 5.48
N ILE A 44 10.27 -6.68 6.09
CA ILE A 44 11.43 -6.08 5.42
C ILE A 44 12.60 -7.08 5.51
N PRO A 45 12.47 -8.26 4.86
CA PRO A 45 13.51 -9.28 4.93
C PRO A 45 14.74 -8.83 4.14
N THR A 46 15.92 -9.29 4.56
CA THR A 46 17.09 -9.16 3.71
C THR A 46 16.98 -10.09 2.50
N LEU A 47 17.77 -9.84 1.47
CA LEU A 47 17.83 -10.73 0.31
C LEU A 47 18.26 -12.16 0.71
N ASP A 48 19.11 -12.30 1.73
CA ASP A 48 19.55 -13.60 2.22
C ASP A 48 18.44 -14.32 2.99
N ASP A 49 17.65 -13.61 3.80
CA ASP A 49 16.47 -14.17 4.46
C ASP A 49 15.43 -14.67 3.44
N LEU A 50 15.21 -13.90 2.37
CA LEU A 50 14.33 -14.32 1.27
C LEU A 50 14.86 -15.59 0.59
N ARG A 51 16.15 -15.64 0.25
CA ARG A 51 16.75 -16.83 -0.38
C ARG A 51 16.62 -18.08 0.49
N LEU A 52 16.84 -17.94 1.79
CA LEU A 52 16.71 -19.03 2.75
C LEU A 52 15.26 -19.50 2.88
N SER A 53 14.31 -18.57 3.03
CA SER A 53 12.89 -18.90 3.21
C SER A 53 12.25 -19.48 1.95
N THR A 54 12.75 -19.16 0.76
CA THR A 54 12.22 -19.67 -0.52
C THR A 54 13.05 -20.80 -1.13
N ALA A 55 14.05 -21.34 -0.42
CA ALA A 55 14.98 -22.34 -0.98
C ALA A 55 14.25 -23.57 -1.53
N ASP A 56 13.21 -24.04 -0.84
CA ASP A 56 12.42 -25.21 -1.24
C ASP A 56 11.52 -24.94 -2.46
N LEU A 57 11.04 -23.70 -2.61
CA LEU A 57 10.26 -23.27 -3.78
C LEU A 57 11.12 -23.20 -5.04
N ALA A 58 12.36 -22.73 -4.92
CA ALA A 58 13.28 -22.63 -6.04
C ALA A 58 13.62 -23.99 -6.68
N ASN A 59 13.51 -25.07 -5.91
CA ASN A 59 13.79 -26.44 -6.35
C ASN A 59 12.54 -27.19 -6.86
N GLN A 60 11.35 -26.60 -6.76
CA GLN A 60 10.13 -27.21 -7.27
C GLN A 60 9.99 -27.01 -8.78
N THR A 61 9.62 -28.08 -9.48
CA THR A 61 9.23 -27.98 -10.89
C THR A 61 7.87 -27.32 -10.95
N THR A 62 7.82 -26.05 -11.34
CA THR A 62 6.57 -25.33 -11.53
C THR A 62 6.10 -25.48 -12.98
N ASP A 63 4.79 -25.50 -13.17
CA ASP A 63 4.22 -25.35 -14.51
C ASP A 63 4.72 -24.05 -15.15
N ARG A 64 4.80 -24.04 -16.48
CA ARG A 64 5.32 -22.88 -17.21
C ARG A 64 4.44 -21.64 -16.97
N THR A 65 5.02 -20.61 -16.37
CA THR A 65 4.39 -19.29 -16.25
C THR A 65 4.04 -18.73 -17.62
N THR A 66 2.84 -18.19 -17.75
CA THR A 66 2.43 -17.42 -18.93
C THR A 66 2.41 -15.94 -18.58
N LEU A 67 2.70 -15.09 -19.57
CA LEU A 67 2.70 -13.65 -19.43
C LEU A 67 1.86 -13.07 -20.55
N MET A 68 1.01 -12.11 -20.21
CA MET A 68 0.22 -11.34 -21.16
C MET A 68 0.22 -9.88 -20.73
N GLN A 69 0.22 -8.98 -21.71
CA GLN A 69 0.04 -7.56 -21.47
C GLN A 69 -1.44 -7.23 -21.33
N ILE A 70 -1.79 -6.46 -20.31
CA ILE A 70 -3.12 -5.87 -20.13
C ILE A 70 -2.94 -4.34 -20.19
N VAL A 71 -3.80 -3.67 -20.95
CA VAL A 71 -3.87 -2.20 -21.00
C VAL A 71 -5.22 -1.80 -20.43
N GLY A 72 -5.22 -1.03 -19.35
CA GLY A 72 -6.44 -0.59 -18.67
C GLY A 72 -6.13 0.31 -17.48
N ASP A 73 -7.18 0.85 -16.86
CA ASP A 73 -7.07 1.61 -15.62
C ASP A 73 -6.86 0.66 -14.45
N VAL A 74 -5.77 0.86 -13.69
CA VAL A 74 -5.43 -0.04 -12.59
C VAL A 74 -6.44 0.00 -11.45
N GLN A 75 -7.13 1.13 -11.23
CA GLN A 75 -8.19 1.25 -10.23
C GLN A 75 -9.40 0.41 -10.63
N GLU A 76 -9.76 0.40 -11.91
CA GLU A 76 -10.80 -0.51 -12.43
C GLU A 76 -10.39 -1.98 -12.29
N LEU A 77 -9.10 -2.30 -12.50
CA LEU A 77 -8.58 -3.64 -12.28
C LEU A 77 -8.66 -4.06 -10.80
N HIS A 78 -8.34 -3.17 -9.85
CA HIS A 78 -8.52 -3.42 -8.42
C HIS A 78 -9.99 -3.62 -8.04
N ALA A 79 -10.90 -2.86 -8.63
CA ALA A 79 -12.34 -2.95 -8.37
C ALA A 79 -13.01 -4.18 -9.01
N SER A 80 -12.36 -4.79 -10.02
CA SER A 80 -12.92 -5.94 -10.75
C SER A 80 -13.02 -7.19 -9.88
N ALA A 81 -14.20 -7.80 -9.86
CA ALA A 81 -14.43 -9.07 -9.17
C ALA A 81 -13.58 -10.22 -9.73
N GLU A 82 -13.14 -10.13 -11.00
CA GLU A 82 -12.28 -11.11 -11.66
C GLU A 82 -10.88 -11.15 -11.06
N ASN A 83 -10.41 -10.03 -10.51
CA ASN A 83 -9.10 -9.90 -9.85
C ASN A 83 -9.17 -10.12 -8.34
N ARG A 84 -10.28 -10.67 -7.82
CA ARG A 84 -10.38 -10.99 -6.39
C ARG A 84 -9.26 -11.94 -5.98
N LYS A 85 -8.47 -11.55 -4.97
CA LYS A 85 -7.26 -12.25 -4.49
C LYS A 85 -6.09 -12.27 -5.48
N ALA A 86 -6.15 -11.49 -6.57
CA ALA A 86 -4.98 -11.27 -7.41
C ALA A 86 -3.92 -10.46 -6.64
N MET A 87 -2.66 -10.74 -6.91
CA MET A 87 -1.54 -9.94 -6.40
C MET A 87 -1.22 -8.84 -7.39
N PHE A 88 -1.27 -7.59 -6.93
CA PHE A 88 -0.82 -6.43 -7.68
C PHE A 88 0.59 -6.07 -7.22
N GLN A 89 1.54 -6.12 -8.16
CA GLN A 89 2.92 -5.69 -7.91
C GLN A 89 3.18 -4.43 -8.69
N VAL A 90 3.65 -3.40 -7.99
CA VAL A 90 3.86 -2.07 -8.54
C VAL A 90 5.24 -1.60 -8.13
N SER A 91 5.92 -0.91 -9.04
CA SER A 91 7.23 -0.34 -8.74
C SER A 91 7.03 0.87 -7.83
N SER A 92 7.53 0.75 -6.60
CA SER A 92 7.63 1.82 -5.63
C SER A 92 9.10 2.26 -5.48
N GLN A 93 9.33 3.38 -4.81
CA GLN A 93 10.66 3.68 -4.27
C GLN A 93 11.07 2.64 -3.21
N PHE A 94 12.37 2.55 -2.91
CA PHE A 94 12.91 1.64 -1.89
C PHE A 94 12.45 1.94 -0.45
N ASN A 95 11.75 3.06 -0.22
CA ASN A 95 11.15 3.42 1.07
C ASN A 95 9.71 2.89 1.22
N LEU A 96 9.21 2.08 0.27
CA LEU A 96 7.85 1.50 0.28
C LEU A 96 6.71 2.51 0.09
N LEU A 97 7.04 3.72 -0.36
CA LEU A 97 6.12 4.83 -0.61
C LEU A 97 6.21 5.32 -2.07
N GLU A 98 5.14 5.97 -2.50
CA GLU A 98 5.10 6.71 -3.77
C GLU A 98 5.49 8.17 -3.51
N MET A 99 6.15 8.82 -4.48
CA MET A 99 6.46 10.24 -4.42
C MET A 99 6.06 10.92 -5.72
N ALA A 100 5.05 11.79 -5.65
CA ALA A 100 4.50 12.50 -6.81
C ALA A 100 5.49 13.51 -7.44
N ALA A 101 6.60 13.83 -6.75
CA ALA A 101 7.63 14.72 -7.25
C ALA A 101 9.01 14.40 -6.65
N PRO A 102 10.13 14.79 -7.30
CA PRO A 102 11.48 14.57 -6.78
C PRO A 102 11.80 15.27 -5.45
N HIS A 103 11.00 16.27 -5.08
CA HIS A 103 11.15 17.04 -3.83
C HIS A 103 10.10 16.65 -2.79
N ALA A 104 9.17 15.76 -3.13
CA ALA A 104 8.17 15.29 -2.18
C ALA A 104 8.83 14.40 -1.14
N VAL A 105 8.44 14.57 0.12
CA VAL A 105 8.89 13.78 1.26
C VAL A 105 7.70 13.10 1.93
N PRO A 106 7.90 12.02 2.71
CA PRO A 106 6.81 11.34 3.44
C PRO A 106 5.95 12.29 4.30
N GLU A 107 6.55 13.36 4.83
CA GLU A 107 5.89 14.38 5.63
C GLU A 107 4.95 15.30 4.82
N ASP A 108 5.06 15.31 3.48
CA ASP A 108 4.16 16.02 2.58
C ASP A 108 2.79 15.34 2.44
N SER A 109 2.53 14.28 3.21
CA SER A 109 1.26 13.56 3.33
C SER A 109 0.96 12.61 2.17
N VAL A 110 0.21 11.53 2.43
CA VAL A 110 -0.16 10.56 1.37
C VAL A 110 -1.32 11.06 0.52
N GLY A 111 -2.02 12.10 0.96
CA GLY A 111 -3.03 12.84 0.21
C GLY A 111 -2.56 13.28 -1.18
N ILE A 112 -1.27 13.63 -1.34
CA ILE A 112 -0.68 14.08 -2.61
C ILE A 112 -0.87 13.07 -3.76
N TYR A 113 -1.09 11.79 -3.43
CA TYR A 113 -1.32 10.73 -4.42
C TYR A 113 -2.54 10.98 -5.29
N GLU A 114 -3.54 11.76 -4.84
CA GLU A 114 -4.71 12.07 -5.67
C GLU A 114 -4.41 12.98 -6.86
N HIS A 115 -3.24 13.62 -6.86
CA HIS A 115 -2.82 14.51 -7.93
C HIS A 115 -1.87 13.83 -8.94
N ASP A 116 -1.46 12.59 -8.66
CA ASP A 116 -0.60 11.80 -9.53
C ASP A 116 -1.40 10.61 -10.11
N TYR A 117 -1.65 10.68 -11.42
CA TYR A 117 -2.44 9.68 -12.14
C TYR A 117 -1.62 8.51 -12.70
N THR A 118 -0.38 8.34 -12.22
CA THR A 118 0.43 7.17 -12.55
C THR A 118 0.00 5.94 -11.75
N GLN A 119 0.50 4.76 -12.15
CA GLN A 119 0.06 3.49 -11.58
C GLN A 119 0.39 3.33 -10.09
N GLY A 120 1.55 3.84 -9.64
CA GLY A 120 2.00 3.74 -8.24
C GLY A 120 0.97 4.34 -7.26
N PRO A 121 0.71 5.66 -7.36
CA PRO A 121 -0.28 6.34 -6.52
C PRO A 121 -1.68 5.74 -6.60
N ALA A 122 -2.13 5.34 -7.80
CA ALA A 122 -3.43 4.69 -7.98
C ALA A 122 -3.53 3.37 -7.19
N CYS A 123 -2.49 2.54 -7.21
CA CYS A 123 -2.43 1.31 -6.40
C CYS A 123 -2.27 1.59 -4.91
N ALA A 124 -1.52 2.63 -4.53
CA ALA A 124 -1.37 3.04 -3.15
C ALA A 124 -2.70 3.53 -2.55
N ILE A 125 -3.52 4.24 -3.32
CA ILE A 125 -4.88 4.66 -2.92
C ILE A 125 -5.82 3.45 -2.82
N ALA A 126 -5.75 2.51 -3.77
CA ALA A 126 -6.54 1.28 -3.74
C ALA A 126 -6.28 0.46 -2.46
N GLU A 127 -5.05 0.51 -1.94
CA GLU A 127 -4.62 -0.10 -0.67
C GLU A 127 -4.42 0.95 0.44
N GLY A 128 -5.37 1.90 0.57
CA GLY A 128 -5.22 3.09 1.42
C GLY A 128 -4.83 2.82 2.88
N ALA A 129 -5.37 1.75 3.48
CA ALA A 129 -5.01 1.37 4.85
C ALA A 129 -3.55 0.91 4.97
N GLY A 130 -3.07 0.09 4.03
CA GLY A 130 -1.68 -0.33 3.97
C GLY A 130 -0.73 0.83 3.66
N THR A 131 -1.15 1.78 2.83
CA THR A 131 -0.39 3.00 2.53
C THR A 131 -0.22 3.90 3.76
N VAL A 132 -1.30 4.19 4.47
CA VAL A 132 -1.25 4.97 5.72
C VAL A 132 -0.44 4.27 6.80
N PHE A 133 -0.61 2.94 6.94
CA PHE A 133 0.17 2.15 7.88
C PHE A 133 1.68 2.30 7.61
N ARG A 134 2.12 2.11 6.36
CA ARG A 134 3.53 2.22 5.96
C ARG A 134 4.11 3.62 6.20
N ASN A 135 3.33 4.67 5.95
CA ASN A 135 3.83 6.05 6.08
C ASN A 135 3.88 6.54 7.54
N TYR A 136 2.92 6.13 8.37
CA TYR A 136 2.72 6.77 9.68
C TYR A 136 2.89 5.85 10.89
N LEU A 137 2.80 4.53 10.72
CA LEU A 137 2.69 3.61 11.85
C LEU A 137 3.80 2.56 11.91
N VAL A 138 4.66 2.49 10.88
CA VAL A 138 5.85 1.64 10.92
C VAL A 138 6.93 2.33 11.79
N PRO A 139 7.43 1.67 12.85
CA PRO A 139 8.55 2.19 13.62
C PRO A 139 9.83 2.15 12.77
N LEU A 140 10.51 3.29 12.65
CA LEU A 140 11.80 3.44 11.99
C LEU A 140 12.95 3.42 12.99
#